data_AF-A0A1G2LBA4-F1
#
_entry.id   AF-A0A1G2LBA4-F1
#
_cell.length_a   1.000
_cell.length_b   1.000
_cell.length_c   1.000
_cell.angle_alpha   90.00
_cell.angle_beta   90.00
_cell.angle_gamma   90.00
#
_symmetry.space_group_name_H-M   'P 1'
#
loop_
_entity.id
_entity.type
_entity.pdbx_description
1 polymer ?
#
loop_
_entity_poly.entity_id
_entity_poly.type
_entity_poly.pdbx_seq_one_letter_code
_entity_poly.pdbx_strand_id
1 'polypeptide(L)'
;MWWLIVLVTAFILGPGFADADPPIVVGTGLFLPPAGDDLFPSTSANVEVDFGNNNVVMLPCSGPMMVRRGEPNLGTIDTEMLQLDLSCANGIMVRLNPTRPTVGQTQQNGDSFFDVFVEVAIPGMGTLANQNALRMQSKIGHIPPLGSEFFSAGPVPISVQDTTAIIRNVRHRVNGVPKPESSGEFSPVFSCFYECKLDKRQANWLEMTSLMLVNQSAKMPLVANILFVNGNEQVIARTATALSPLDLDEINVCATLDKANITVPPAGLIEVVLTVPGTVLPQGGAYGWVKNVVGKIPRAVIEPFEGKVEGIGKTQCRLVGPNVVRPFDLLVIEAPSVQPVYIERTGD
;
A
#
# COMPACT_ATOMS: atom_id res chain seq x y z
N MET A 1 51.18 -11.68 28.12
CA MET A 1 50.69 -12.46 29.27
C MET A 1 50.52 -11.51 30.46
N TRP A 2 49.47 -10.70 30.45
CA TRP A 2 49.17 -9.72 31.49
C TRP A 2 47.67 -9.79 31.77
N TRP A 3 47.32 -10.20 32.98
CA TRP A 3 45.95 -10.13 33.52
C TRP A 3 45.78 -8.80 34.22
N LEU A 4 44.75 -8.05 33.84
CA LEU A 4 44.36 -6.79 34.48
C LEU A 4 43.32 -7.08 35.57
N ILE A 5 43.53 -6.38 36.68
CA ILE A 5 42.77 -6.39 37.93
C ILE A 5 41.32 -5.94 37.72
N VAL A 6 40.43 -6.67 38.39
CA VAL A 6 39.01 -6.42 38.59
C VAL A 6 38.81 -5.17 39.46
N LEU A 7 37.96 -4.25 39.03
CA LEU A 7 37.27 -3.32 39.93
C LEU A 7 35.78 -3.34 39.62
N VAL A 8 35.05 -3.94 40.56
CA VAL A 8 33.60 -4.01 40.64
C VAL A 8 33.08 -2.68 41.15
N THR A 9 32.13 -2.09 40.43
CA THR A 9 31.10 -1.23 41.03
C THR A 9 29.76 -1.68 40.50
N ALA A 10 29.05 -2.42 41.34
CA ALA A 10 27.66 -2.80 41.13
C ALA A 10 26.75 -1.58 41.34
N PHE A 11 25.80 -1.37 40.43
CA PHE A 11 24.56 -0.69 40.74
C PHE A 11 23.38 -1.53 40.22
N ILE A 12 22.78 -2.22 41.19
CA ILE A 12 21.35 -2.45 41.43
C ILE A 12 20.46 -2.86 40.24
N LEU A 13 19.95 -4.09 40.39
CA LEU A 13 18.95 -4.82 39.61
C LEU A 13 17.62 -4.05 39.41
N GLY A 14 17.08 -4.15 38.19
CA GLY A 14 15.65 -4.05 37.87
C GLY A 14 15.25 -5.27 37.03
N PRO A 15 14.02 -5.82 37.17
CA PRO A 15 13.66 -7.16 36.71
C PRO A 15 13.43 -7.22 35.20
N GLY A 16 13.70 -8.40 34.63
CA GLY A 16 13.78 -8.64 33.19
C GLY A 16 12.45 -8.63 32.42
N PHE A 17 12.62 -8.39 31.12
CA PHE A 17 11.79 -8.85 30.01
C PHE A 17 12.82 -9.32 28.95
N ALA A 18 13.03 -10.63 28.82
CA ALA A 18 12.39 -11.51 27.84
C ALA A 18 13.03 -11.41 26.45
N ASP A 19 13.68 -12.51 26.06
CA ASP A 19 14.07 -13.00 24.74
C ASP A 19 14.56 -11.99 23.69
N ALA A 20 15.88 -11.94 23.52
CA ALA A 20 16.46 -11.49 22.26
C ALA A 20 16.16 -12.55 21.18
N ASP A 21 15.17 -12.27 20.34
CA ASP A 21 14.92 -13.06 19.13
C ASP A 21 16.18 -13.14 18.26
N PRO A 22 16.42 -14.30 17.60
CA PRO A 22 17.60 -14.47 16.76
C PRO A 22 17.59 -13.45 15.60
N PRO A 23 18.78 -13.03 15.11
CA PRO A 23 18.88 -12.06 14.02
C PRO A 23 18.17 -12.58 12.76
N ILE A 24 17.12 -11.87 12.35
CA ILE A 24 16.35 -12.19 11.14
C ILE A 24 17.22 -11.89 9.92
N VAL A 25 17.43 -12.91 9.09
CA VAL A 25 18.10 -12.80 7.78
C VAL A 25 17.22 -11.94 6.87
N VAL A 26 17.69 -10.73 6.54
CA VAL A 26 17.06 -9.81 5.59
C VAL A 26 17.06 -10.44 4.19
N GLY A 27 15.92 -10.94 3.74
CA GLY A 27 15.76 -11.42 2.36
C GLY A 27 15.72 -10.25 1.37
N THR A 28 16.57 -10.27 0.36
CA THR A 28 16.66 -9.30 -0.75
C THR A 28 15.51 -9.41 -1.76
N GLY A 29 14.34 -9.88 -1.33
CA GLY A 29 13.19 -10.20 -2.18
C GLY A 29 12.17 -9.08 -2.30
N LEU A 30 11.45 -9.06 -3.42
CA LEU A 30 10.22 -8.30 -3.66
C LEU A 30 9.22 -8.52 -2.53
N PHE A 31 8.66 -7.45 -1.97
CA PHE A 31 7.57 -7.55 -1.00
C PHE A 31 6.30 -8.11 -1.65
N LEU A 32 5.68 -9.09 -0.98
CA LEU A 32 4.44 -9.74 -1.40
C LEU A 32 3.28 -9.23 -0.52
N PRO A 33 2.42 -8.31 -1.02
CA PRO A 33 1.30 -7.76 -0.26
C PRO A 33 0.17 -8.80 -0.02
N PRO A 34 -0.67 -8.63 1.02
CA PRO A 34 -1.82 -9.51 1.31
C PRO A 34 -2.86 -9.50 0.20
N ALA A 35 -3.84 -10.40 0.22
CA ALA A 35 -4.85 -10.47 -0.84
C ALA A 35 -5.60 -9.13 -1.05
N GLY A 36 -6.02 -8.88 -2.29
CA GLY A 36 -6.76 -7.67 -2.63
C GLY A 36 -6.86 -7.42 -4.12
N ASP A 37 -7.74 -6.49 -4.50
CA ASP A 37 -7.96 -6.10 -5.90
C ASP A 37 -7.23 -4.79 -6.22
N ASP A 38 -6.42 -4.80 -7.26
CA ASP A 38 -5.73 -3.64 -7.80
C ASP A 38 -6.48 -3.14 -9.04
N LEU A 39 -7.10 -1.97 -8.93
CA LEU A 39 -7.75 -1.29 -10.05
C LEU A 39 -6.77 -0.32 -10.71
N PHE A 40 -6.59 -0.47 -12.02
CA PHE A 40 -5.84 0.44 -12.87
C PHE A 40 -6.83 1.16 -13.80
N PRO A 41 -7.22 2.41 -13.50
CA PRO A 41 -8.21 3.14 -14.30
C PRO A 41 -7.79 3.36 -15.76
N SER A 42 -6.49 3.30 -16.05
CA SER A 42 -5.96 3.46 -17.39
C SER A 42 -4.62 2.76 -17.54
N THR A 43 -4.53 1.76 -18.41
CA THR A 43 -3.29 1.12 -18.87
C THR A 43 -3.10 1.37 -20.37
N SER A 44 -1.90 1.12 -20.90
CA SER A 44 -1.64 1.23 -22.36
C SER A 44 -0.98 -0.03 -22.89
N ALA A 45 -1.38 -0.50 -24.07
CA ALA A 45 -0.73 -1.61 -24.75
C ALA A 45 -0.46 -1.30 -26.22
N ASN A 46 0.59 -1.87 -26.79
CA ASN A 46 0.81 -1.96 -28.22
C ASN A 46 0.68 -3.43 -28.62
N VAL A 47 -0.32 -3.74 -29.45
CA VAL A 47 -0.64 -5.10 -29.90
C VAL A 47 -0.33 -5.22 -31.38
N GLU A 48 0.59 -6.10 -31.75
CA GLU A 48 0.90 -6.41 -33.15
C GLU A 48 0.04 -7.59 -33.61
N VAL A 49 -0.81 -7.36 -34.62
CA VAL A 49 -1.73 -8.35 -35.17
C VAL A 49 -1.41 -8.59 -36.65
N ASP A 50 -1.23 -9.85 -37.02
CA ASP A 50 -1.09 -10.31 -38.41
C ASP A 50 -2.43 -10.87 -38.89
N PHE A 51 -3.03 -10.21 -39.89
CA PHE A 51 -4.29 -10.61 -40.50
C PHE A 51 -4.13 -11.61 -41.67
N GLY A 52 -2.94 -12.19 -41.81
CA GLY A 52 -2.57 -13.08 -42.92
C GLY A 52 -1.82 -12.36 -44.03
N ASN A 53 -1.10 -13.12 -44.86
CA ASN A 53 -0.24 -12.61 -45.94
C ASN A 53 0.81 -11.58 -45.49
N ASN A 54 1.31 -11.69 -44.25
CA ASN A 54 2.19 -10.70 -43.61
C ASN A 54 1.57 -9.29 -43.52
N ASN A 55 0.24 -9.17 -43.48
CA ASN A 55 -0.43 -7.91 -43.20
C ASN A 55 -0.41 -7.64 -41.69
N VAL A 56 0.74 -7.14 -41.23
CA VAL A 56 1.02 -6.88 -39.82
C VAL A 56 0.66 -5.43 -39.48
N VAL A 57 -0.19 -5.27 -38.48
CA VAL A 57 -0.65 -3.96 -37.98
C VAL A 57 -0.29 -3.82 -36.51
N MET A 58 0.27 -2.67 -36.14
CA MET A 58 0.47 -2.30 -34.73
C MET A 58 -0.72 -1.48 -34.26
N LEU A 59 -1.37 -1.96 -33.20
CA LEU A 59 -2.55 -1.38 -32.61
C LEU A 59 -2.20 -0.78 -31.25
N PRO A 60 -2.08 0.55 -31.13
CA PRO A 60 -2.03 1.18 -29.82
C PRO A 60 -3.42 1.06 -29.17
N CYS A 61 -3.42 0.66 -27.90
CA CYS A 61 -4.59 0.37 -27.11
C CYS A 61 -4.49 1.02 -25.73
N SER A 62 -5.62 1.41 -25.16
CA SER A 62 -5.70 1.92 -23.80
C SER A 62 -7.03 1.61 -23.14
N GLY A 63 -7.02 1.46 -21.82
CA GLY A 63 -8.24 1.27 -21.05
C GLY A 63 -7.99 0.66 -19.68
N PRO A 64 -9.06 0.44 -18.89
CA PRO A 64 -8.95 -0.05 -17.53
C PRO A 64 -8.55 -1.52 -17.47
N MET A 65 -7.95 -1.87 -16.34
CA MET A 65 -7.60 -3.24 -15.96
C MET A 65 -7.83 -3.42 -14.46
N MET A 66 -8.26 -4.62 -14.05
CA MET A 66 -8.37 -4.98 -12.64
C MET A 66 -7.72 -6.35 -12.42
N VAL A 67 -6.88 -6.44 -11.39
CA VAL A 67 -6.17 -7.66 -11.01
C VAL A 67 -6.45 -7.98 -9.55
N ARG A 68 -6.90 -9.18 -9.27
CA ARG A 68 -6.98 -9.74 -7.93
C ARG A 68 -5.67 -10.41 -7.57
N ARG A 69 -5.21 -10.17 -6.36
CA ARG A 69 -4.09 -10.84 -5.70
C ARG A 69 -4.64 -11.78 -4.64
N GLY A 70 -4.14 -13.01 -4.62
CA GLY A 70 -4.35 -13.96 -3.53
C GLY A 70 -3.45 -13.68 -2.33
N GLU A 71 -3.58 -14.51 -1.31
CA GLU A 71 -2.71 -14.45 -0.14
C GLU A 71 -1.27 -14.91 -0.49
N PRO A 72 -0.22 -14.23 0.02
CA PRO A 72 1.15 -14.69 -0.14
C PRO A 72 1.37 -16.10 0.41
N ASN A 73 1.88 -17.00 -0.44
CA ASN A 73 2.21 -18.36 -0.10
C ASN A 73 3.63 -18.72 -0.56
N LEU A 74 4.49 -19.12 0.38
CA LEU A 74 5.86 -19.62 0.11
C LEU A 74 6.69 -18.74 -0.87
N GLY A 75 6.60 -17.42 -0.74
CA GLY A 75 7.34 -16.49 -1.61
C GLY A 75 6.69 -16.28 -2.99
N THR A 76 5.40 -16.57 -3.12
CA THR A 76 4.60 -16.29 -4.32
C THR A 76 3.25 -15.69 -3.95
N ILE A 77 2.63 -14.99 -4.90
CA ILE A 77 1.23 -14.57 -4.87
C ILE A 77 0.59 -15.05 -6.17
N ASP A 78 -0.49 -15.80 -6.07
CA ASP A 78 -1.33 -16.11 -7.23
C ASP A 78 -2.18 -14.88 -7.57
N THR A 79 -2.34 -14.61 -8.86
CA THR A 79 -3.08 -13.46 -9.35
C THR A 79 -4.13 -13.87 -10.37
N GLU A 80 -5.19 -13.07 -10.49
CA GLU A 80 -6.24 -13.26 -11.48
C GLU A 80 -6.60 -11.91 -12.10
N MET A 81 -6.60 -11.82 -13.43
CA MET A 81 -7.11 -10.61 -14.09
C MET A 81 -8.63 -10.72 -14.18
N LEU A 82 -9.32 -9.80 -13.51
CA LEU A 82 -10.78 -9.76 -13.43
C LEU A 82 -11.39 -8.86 -14.50
N GLN A 83 -10.62 -7.86 -14.96
CA GLN A 83 -11.05 -6.95 -16.00
C GLN A 83 -9.87 -6.58 -16.88
N LEU A 84 -10.13 -6.54 -18.19
CA LEU A 84 -9.30 -5.90 -19.19
C LEU A 84 -10.25 -5.39 -20.25
N ASP A 85 -10.33 -4.08 -20.43
CA ASP A 85 -11.16 -3.45 -21.46
C ASP A 85 -10.33 -2.43 -22.22
N LEU A 86 -9.67 -2.85 -23.29
CA LEU A 86 -8.83 -1.97 -24.07
C LEU A 86 -9.53 -1.53 -25.34
N SER A 87 -9.57 -0.22 -25.55
CA SER A 87 -9.91 0.40 -26.83
C SER A 87 -8.64 0.61 -27.64
N CYS A 88 -8.59 0.01 -28.82
CA CYS A 88 -7.46 0.09 -29.74
C CYS A 88 -7.77 1.02 -30.93
N ALA A 89 -6.72 1.38 -31.67
CA ALA A 89 -6.88 2.03 -32.97
C ALA A 89 -7.84 1.27 -33.89
N ASN A 90 -8.45 1.99 -34.84
CA ASN A 90 -9.40 1.45 -35.82
C ASN A 90 -10.69 0.86 -35.21
N GLY A 91 -11.05 1.24 -33.98
CA GLY A 91 -12.28 0.77 -33.33
C GLY A 91 -12.23 -0.68 -32.87
N ILE A 92 -11.04 -1.28 -32.82
CA ILE A 92 -10.82 -2.63 -32.30
C ILE A 92 -10.92 -2.59 -30.77
N MET A 93 -11.57 -3.60 -30.19
CA MET A 93 -11.70 -3.75 -28.74
C MET A 93 -11.07 -5.06 -28.30
N VAL A 94 -10.27 -5.03 -27.23
CA VAL A 94 -9.69 -6.21 -26.59
C VAL A 94 -10.30 -6.35 -25.20
N ARG A 95 -10.86 -7.52 -24.90
CA ARG A 95 -11.46 -7.85 -23.62
C ARG A 95 -11.00 -9.20 -23.11
N LEU A 96 -11.18 -9.48 -21.82
CA LEU A 96 -11.01 -10.84 -21.31
C LEU A 96 -12.07 -11.79 -21.89
N ASN A 97 -11.69 -13.04 -22.09
CA ASN A 97 -12.64 -14.09 -22.42
C ASN A 97 -13.48 -14.41 -21.16
N PRO A 98 -14.82 -14.28 -21.21
CA PRO A 98 -15.68 -14.45 -20.03
C PRO A 98 -15.79 -15.90 -19.54
N THR A 99 -15.41 -16.88 -20.36
CA THR A 99 -15.53 -18.31 -20.04
C THR A 99 -14.24 -18.92 -19.56
N ARG A 100 -13.12 -18.19 -19.62
CA ARG A 100 -11.79 -18.69 -19.28
C ARG A 100 -11.08 -17.72 -18.35
N PRO A 101 -10.74 -18.15 -17.12
CA PRO A 101 -10.04 -17.28 -16.19
C PRO A 101 -8.65 -16.94 -16.72
N THR A 102 -8.26 -15.68 -16.59
CA THR A 102 -6.89 -15.22 -16.85
C THR A 102 -6.16 -15.21 -15.52
N VAL A 103 -5.28 -16.19 -15.33
CA VAL A 103 -4.55 -16.39 -14.07
C VAL A 103 -3.08 -16.03 -14.25
N GLY A 104 -2.41 -15.75 -13.14
CA GLY A 104 -1.01 -15.38 -13.10
C GLY A 104 -0.39 -15.72 -11.76
N GLN A 105 0.89 -15.41 -11.66
CA GLN A 105 1.62 -15.52 -10.41
C GLN A 105 2.75 -14.49 -10.40
N THR A 106 3.02 -13.97 -9.21
CA THR A 106 4.16 -13.11 -8.92
C THR A 106 5.02 -13.75 -7.85
N GLN A 107 6.33 -13.79 -8.07
CA GLN A 107 7.30 -14.39 -7.17
C GLN A 107 8.09 -13.32 -6.42
N GLN A 108 8.60 -13.68 -5.24
CA GLN A 108 9.43 -12.82 -4.39
C GLN A 108 10.74 -12.40 -5.09
N ASN A 109 11.17 -13.10 -6.14
CA ASN A 109 12.35 -12.69 -6.91
C ASN A 109 12.04 -11.59 -7.95
N GLY A 110 10.78 -11.18 -8.11
CA GLY A 110 10.33 -10.20 -9.09
C GLY A 110 9.81 -10.77 -10.41
N ASP A 111 9.84 -12.09 -10.61
CA ASP A 111 9.23 -12.70 -11.80
C ASP A 111 7.71 -12.67 -11.69
N SER A 112 7.04 -12.11 -12.69
CA SER A 112 5.58 -12.04 -12.74
C SER A 112 5.08 -12.42 -14.11
N PHE A 113 3.99 -13.19 -14.17
CA PHE A 113 3.34 -13.54 -15.43
C PHE A 113 1.82 -13.65 -15.31
N PHE A 114 1.16 -13.60 -16.46
CA PHE A 114 -0.24 -13.95 -16.67
C PHE A 114 -0.38 -14.86 -17.90
N ASP A 115 -1.26 -15.83 -17.82
CA ASP A 115 -1.79 -16.60 -18.94
C ASP A 115 -3.12 -15.98 -19.37
N VAL A 116 -3.06 -15.12 -20.37
CA VAL A 116 -4.19 -14.26 -20.76
C VAL A 116 -5.06 -14.91 -21.83
N PHE A 117 -6.36 -14.95 -21.59
CA PHE A 117 -7.39 -15.28 -22.57
C PHE A 117 -8.20 -14.04 -22.91
N VAL A 118 -8.18 -13.67 -24.19
CA VAL A 118 -8.82 -12.46 -24.70
C VAL A 118 -9.79 -12.75 -25.82
N GLU A 119 -10.76 -11.86 -25.95
CA GLU A 119 -11.60 -11.66 -27.12
C GLU A 119 -11.21 -10.33 -27.78
N VAL A 120 -11.01 -10.37 -29.09
CA VAL A 120 -10.64 -9.22 -29.92
C VAL A 120 -11.80 -8.96 -30.88
N ALA A 121 -12.60 -7.95 -30.58
CA ALA A 121 -13.68 -7.48 -31.45
C ALA A 121 -13.11 -6.59 -32.54
N ILE A 122 -13.23 -7.03 -33.79
CA ILE A 122 -12.67 -6.38 -34.97
C ILE A 122 -13.83 -5.95 -35.88
N PRO A 123 -13.96 -4.63 -36.15
CA PRO A 123 -15.02 -4.14 -37.04
C PRO A 123 -15.00 -4.86 -38.39
N GLY A 124 -16.14 -5.46 -38.76
CA GLY A 124 -16.30 -6.20 -40.02
C GLY A 124 -15.81 -7.65 -40.02
N MET A 125 -15.08 -8.12 -38.99
CA MET A 125 -14.59 -9.52 -38.89
C MET A 125 -15.20 -10.31 -37.73
N GLY A 126 -15.88 -9.64 -36.79
CA GLY A 126 -16.42 -10.28 -35.59
C GLY A 126 -15.42 -10.36 -34.44
N THR A 127 -15.64 -11.28 -33.51
CA THR A 127 -14.92 -11.34 -32.22
C THR A 127 -13.96 -12.54 -32.17
N LEU A 128 -12.70 -12.35 -32.53
CA LEU A 128 -11.68 -13.42 -32.52
C LEU A 128 -11.21 -13.74 -31.09
N ALA A 129 -10.98 -15.01 -30.77
CA ALA A 129 -10.48 -15.40 -29.44
C ALA A 129 -9.26 -16.33 -29.55
N ASN A 130 -8.35 -16.25 -28.58
CA ASN A 130 -7.24 -17.19 -28.48
C ASN A 130 -7.67 -18.48 -27.78
N GLN A 131 -7.24 -19.62 -28.33
CA GLN A 131 -7.48 -20.94 -27.74
C GLN A 131 -6.34 -21.37 -26.80
N ASN A 132 -5.13 -20.88 -27.03
CA ASN A 132 -3.98 -21.07 -26.15
C ASN A 132 -3.68 -19.78 -25.40
N ALA A 133 -3.21 -19.88 -24.15
CA ALA A 133 -2.92 -18.71 -23.33
C ALA A 133 -1.88 -17.80 -24.01
N LEU A 134 -2.16 -16.51 -24.01
CA LEU A 134 -1.14 -15.50 -24.28
C LEU A 134 -0.35 -15.27 -22.99
N ARG A 135 0.81 -15.91 -22.88
CA ARG A 135 1.73 -15.71 -21.75
C ARG A 135 2.31 -14.30 -21.82
N MET A 136 1.88 -13.45 -20.90
CA MET A 136 2.44 -12.12 -20.66
C MET A 136 3.37 -12.20 -19.46
N GLN A 137 4.58 -11.67 -19.54
CA GLN A 137 5.58 -11.79 -18.47
C GLN A 137 6.40 -10.51 -18.28
N SER A 138 6.93 -10.32 -17.08
CA SER A 138 7.76 -9.18 -16.72
C SER A 138 8.68 -9.49 -15.53
N LYS A 139 9.70 -8.65 -15.36
CA LYS A 139 10.49 -8.54 -14.13
C LYS A 139 10.11 -7.25 -13.42
N ILE A 140 9.44 -7.36 -12.28
CA ILE A 140 8.85 -6.22 -11.57
C ILE A 140 9.64 -5.92 -10.30
N GLY A 141 9.64 -4.64 -9.90
CA GLY A 141 10.33 -4.17 -8.69
C GLY A 141 9.42 -3.93 -7.49
N HIS A 142 8.10 -3.95 -7.67
CA HIS A 142 7.08 -3.71 -6.64
C HIS A 142 5.71 -4.25 -7.09
N ILE A 143 4.77 -4.45 -6.15
CA ILE A 143 3.40 -4.92 -6.39
C ILE A 143 2.41 -3.93 -5.76
N PRO A 144 1.48 -3.31 -6.51
CA PRO A 144 1.22 -3.51 -7.93
C PRO A 144 2.39 -3.00 -8.80
N PRO A 145 2.60 -3.58 -9.99
CA PRO A 145 3.78 -3.30 -10.83
C PRO A 145 3.66 -2.00 -11.63
N LEU A 146 3.47 -0.88 -10.95
CA LEU A 146 3.26 0.43 -11.58
C LEU A 146 4.43 0.83 -12.48
N GLY A 147 4.10 1.30 -13.68
CA GLY A 147 5.09 1.69 -14.69
C GLY A 147 5.85 0.52 -15.32
N SER A 148 5.65 -0.72 -14.84
CA SER A 148 6.28 -1.90 -15.43
C SER A 148 5.63 -2.26 -16.76
N GLU A 149 6.42 -2.87 -17.64
CA GLU A 149 5.98 -3.35 -18.93
C GLU A 149 5.97 -4.89 -18.94
N PHE A 150 4.83 -5.45 -19.33
CA PHE A 150 4.66 -6.87 -19.60
C PHE A 150 4.76 -7.11 -21.11
N PHE A 151 5.44 -8.18 -21.48
CA PHE A 151 5.63 -8.58 -22.87
C PHE A 151 5.11 -9.99 -23.12
N SER A 152 4.59 -10.22 -24.32
CA SER A 152 4.19 -11.56 -24.77
C SER A 152 5.42 -12.46 -24.92
N ALA A 153 5.38 -13.67 -24.38
CA ALA A 153 6.45 -14.66 -24.54
C ALA A 153 6.54 -15.23 -25.96
N GLY A 154 5.46 -15.12 -26.74
CA GLY A 154 5.42 -15.57 -28.12
C GLY A 154 4.08 -15.28 -28.80
N PRO A 155 3.98 -15.58 -30.10
CA PRO A 155 2.78 -15.34 -30.88
C PRO A 155 1.65 -16.31 -30.51
N VAL A 156 0.40 -15.84 -30.57
CA VAL A 156 -0.79 -16.64 -30.29
C VAL A 156 -1.85 -16.43 -31.39
N PRO A 157 -2.36 -17.51 -32.01
CA PRO A 157 -3.47 -17.42 -32.93
C PRO A 157 -4.76 -16.99 -32.23
N ILE A 158 -5.50 -16.09 -32.88
CA ILE A 158 -6.88 -15.73 -32.55
C ILE A 158 -7.78 -16.13 -33.70
N SER A 159 -8.92 -16.75 -33.41
CA SER A 159 -9.78 -17.31 -34.47
C SER A 159 -11.26 -17.28 -34.09
N VAL A 160 -12.10 -17.21 -35.12
CA VAL A 160 -13.53 -17.53 -35.11
C VAL A 160 -13.84 -18.25 -36.41
N GLN A 161 -14.43 -19.44 -36.30
CA GLN A 161 -14.82 -20.25 -37.46
C GLN A 161 -13.64 -20.37 -38.45
N ASP A 162 -13.80 -19.89 -39.69
CA ASP A 162 -12.79 -19.96 -40.75
C ASP A 162 -11.83 -18.76 -40.78
N THR A 163 -12.01 -17.76 -39.91
CA THR A 163 -11.17 -16.56 -39.86
C THR A 163 -10.10 -16.70 -38.79
N THR A 164 -8.83 -16.56 -39.18
CA THR A 164 -7.68 -16.61 -38.27
C THR A 164 -6.81 -15.37 -38.44
N ALA A 165 -6.39 -14.79 -37.32
CA ALA A 165 -5.33 -13.80 -37.23
C ALA A 165 -4.33 -14.22 -36.14
N ILE A 166 -3.17 -13.58 -36.07
CA ILE A 166 -2.12 -13.94 -35.09
C ILE A 166 -1.73 -12.68 -34.32
N ILE A 167 -1.86 -12.73 -32.99
CA ILE A 167 -1.21 -11.76 -32.10
C ILE A 167 0.26 -12.14 -32.06
N ARG A 168 1.16 -11.27 -32.52
CA ARG A 168 2.61 -11.55 -32.57
C ARG A 168 3.32 -11.09 -31.32
N ASN A 169 3.31 -9.79 -31.11
CA ASN A 169 4.01 -9.11 -30.04
C ASN A 169 3.03 -8.21 -29.29
N VAL A 170 3.06 -8.29 -27.97
CA VAL A 170 2.32 -7.37 -27.11
C VAL A 170 3.30 -6.73 -26.15
N ARG A 171 3.21 -5.40 -26.02
CA ARG A 171 3.82 -4.64 -24.91
C ARG A 171 2.71 -3.95 -24.15
N HIS A 172 2.50 -4.33 -22.90
CA HIS A 172 1.46 -3.77 -22.04
C HIS A 172 2.12 -3.08 -20.86
N ARG A 173 1.94 -1.77 -20.76
CA ARG A 173 2.41 -0.97 -19.65
C ARG A 173 1.28 -0.70 -18.66
N VAL A 174 1.55 -1.01 -17.40
CA VAL A 174 0.65 -0.69 -16.29
C VAL A 174 0.81 0.79 -15.96
N ASN A 175 -0.17 1.59 -16.38
CA ASN A 175 -0.24 3.01 -16.10
C ASN A 175 -1.31 3.30 -15.04
N GLY A 176 -1.28 4.50 -14.47
CA GLY A 176 -2.26 4.96 -13.49
C GLY A 176 -1.83 4.76 -12.05
N VAL A 177 -2.11 5.76 -11.21
CA VAL A 177 -2.11 5.59 -9.76
C VAL A 177 -3.33 4.71 -9.43
N PRO A 178 -3.20 3.60 -8.70
CA PRO A 178 -4.34 2.80 -8.30
C PRO A 178 -5.37 3.72 -7.64
N LYS A 179 -6.64 3.60 -8.03
CA LYS A 179 -7.72 4.06 -7.17
C LYS A 179 -8.08 2.82 -6.34
N PRO A 180 -7.57 2.67 -5.10
CA PRO A 180 -7.97 1.55 -4.28
C PRO A 180 -9.44 1.78 -3.91
N GLU A 181 -10.37 1.08 -4.55
CA GLU A 181 -11.78 1.15 -4.14
C GLU A 181 -12.08 0.21 -2.97
N SER A 182 -11.16 -0.65 -2.50
CA SER A 182 -11.36 -1.42 -1.24
C SER A 182 -10.22 -2.35 -0.77
N SER A 183 -9.00 -2.27 -1.32
CA SER A 183 -7.94 -3.26 -1.01
C SER A 183 -6.54 -2.67 -0.91
N GLY A 184 -5.72 -3.28 -0.05
CA GLY A 184 -4.50 -2.76 0.61
C GLY A 184 -3.80 -1.57 -0.04
N GLU A 185 -3.72 -0.43 0.66
CA GLU A 185 -2.97 0.74 0.21
C GLU A 185 -1.45 0.44 0.12
N PHE A 186 -0.94 0.40 -1.11
CA PHE A 186 0.49 0.27 -1.42
C PHE A 186 1.18 1.65 -1.43
N SER A 187 1.28 2.31 -0.28
CA SER A 187 2.24 3.42 -0.14
C SER A 187 3.06 3.27 1.14
N PRO A 188 4.38 3.45 1.08
CA PRO A 188 5.20 3.58 2.29
C PRO A 188 4.92 4.88 3.04
N VAL A 189 4.23 5.84 2.38
CA VAL A 189 3.85 7.14 2.94
C VAL A 189 2.39 7.47 2.65
N PHE A 190 1.61 7.74 3.69
CA PHE A 190 0.25 8.27 3.55
C PHE A 190 0.06 9.48 4.46
N SER A 191 -0.85 10.37 4.06
CA SER A 191 -1.13 11.62 4.77
C SER A 191 -2.58 11.76 5.18
N CYS A 192 -2.83 12.39 6.31
CA CYS A 192 -4.18 12.62 6.82
C CYS A 192 -4.26 14.03 7.40
N PHE A 193 -5.41 14.69 7.26
CA PHE A 193 -5.65 15.94 7.98
C PHE A 193 -5.97 15.63 9.44
N TYR A 194 -5.42 16.42 10.36
CA TYR A 194 -5.84 16.42 11.76
C TYR A 194 -6.38 17.78 12.16
N GLU A 195 -7.34 17.76 13.09
CA GLU A 195 -7.89 18.93 13.76
C GLU A 195 -7.81 18.75 15.28
N CYS A 196 -7.30 19.78 15.96
CA CYS A 196 -7.13 19.80 17.40
C CYS A 196 -7.60 21.16 17.93
N LYS A 197 -8.78 21.21 18.55
CA LYS A 197 -9.35 22.46 19.08
C LYS A 197 -9.40 22.39 20.59
N LEU A 198 -8.58 23.21 21.26
CA LEU A 198 -8.64 23.42 22.71
C LEU A 198 -9.62 24.55 23.04
N ASP A 199 -10.38 24.38 24.11
CA ASP A 199 -11.09 25.50 24.74
C ASP A 199 -10.06 26.57 25.17
N LYS A 200 -10.43 27.84 25.08
CA LYS A 200 -9.58 29.00 25.43
C LYS A 200 -9.09 28.98 26.88
N ARG A 201 -9.76 28.21 27.74
CA ARG A 201 -9.39 27.98 29.15
C ARG A 201 -8.53 26.73 29.36
N GLN A 202 -8.16 26.03 28.29
CA GLN A 202 -7.32 24.81 28.23
C GLN A 202 -7.78 23.61 29.07
N ALA A 203 -9.01 23.61 29.58
CA ALA A 203 -9.52 22.52 30.41
C ALA A 203 -10.03 21.33 29.59
N ASN A 204 -10.50 21.57 28.36
CA ASN A 204 -11.12 20.55 27.51
C ASN A 204 -10.70 20.72 26.04
N TRP A 205 -10.65 19.61 25.33
CA TRP A 205 -10.73 19.58 23.87
C TRP A 205 -12.18 19.75 23.43
N LEU A 206 -12.37 20.61 22.44
CA LEU A 206 -13.60 20.81 21.68
C LEU A 206 -13.63 19.91 20.43
N GLU A 207 -12.45 19.60 19.91
CA GLU A 207 -12.24 18.64 18.83
C GLU A 207 -10.90 17.94 19.00
N MET A 208 -10.90 16.63 18.79
CA MET A 208 -9.74 15.78 18.96
C MET A 208 -9.65 14.75 17.83
N THR A 209 -8.48 14.68 17.20
CA THR A 209 -8.18 13.69 16.17
C THR A 209 -7.47 12.48 16.78
N SER A 210 -7.95 11.28 16.45
CA SER A 210 -7.19 10.04 16.59
C SER A 210 -6.86 9.44 15.22
N LEU A 211 -5.67 8.87 15.12
CA LEU A 211 -5.16 8.15 13.94
C LEU A 211 -5.24 6.66 14.22
N MET A 212 -5.98 5.95 13.38
CA MET A 212 -6.05 4.48 13.40
C MET A 212 -5.11 3.93 12.35
N LEU A 213 -4.25 3.01 12.75
CA LEU A 213 -3.30 2.31 11.88
C LEU A 213 -3.53 0.81 11.97
N VAL A 214 -3.56 0.15 10.82
CA VAL A 214 -3.64 -1.32 10.74
C VAL A 214 -2.48 -1.82 9.91
N ASN A 215 -1.64 -2.67 10.49
CA ASN A 215 -0.63 -3.37 9.72
C ASN A 215 -1.30 -4.39 8.79
N GLN A 216 -0.99 -4.33 7.51
CA GLN A 216 -1.48 -5.27 6.49
C GLN A 216 -0.43 -6.32 6.12
N SER A 217 0.78 -6.23 6.68
CA SER A 217 1.79 -7.27 6.57
C SER A 217 1.43 -8.44 7.50
N ALA A 218 0.88 -9.52 6.95
CA ALA A 218 0.40 -10.68 7.71
C ALA A 218 1.47 -11.40 8.57
N LYS A 219 2.76 -11.07 8.41
CA LYS A 219 3.88 -11.80 9.07
C LYS A 219 5.00 -10.93 9.59
N MET A 220 5.03 -9.63 9.30
CA MET A 220 6.15 -8.77 9.71
C MET A 220 5.64 -7.52 10.43
N PRO A 221 6.12 -7.25 11.66
CA PRO A 221 5.84 -6.01 12.34
C PRO A 221 6.45 -4.84 11.56
N LEU A 222 5.72 -3.74 11.50
CA LEU A 222 6.20 -2.49 10.93
C LEU A 222 6.37 -1.46 12.05
N VAL A 223 7.11 -0.39 11.75
CA VAL A 223 7.17 0.81 12.59
C VAL A 223 6.58 1.95 11.77
N ALA A 224 5.48 2.52 12.26
CA ALA A 224 4.94 3.76 11.75
C ALA A 224 5.68 4.93 12.39
N ASN A 225 6.50 5.63 11.61
CA ASN A 225 7.07 6.93 11.97
C ASN A 225 6.06 7.99 11.57
N ILE A 226 5.51 8.69 12.55
CA ILE A 226 4.42 9.64 12.36
C ILE A 226 5.00 11.04 12.48
N LEU A 227 4.96 11.79 11.40
CA LEU A 227 5.36 13.18 11.34
C LEU A 227 4.13 14.07 11.46
N PHE A 228 4.20 15.03 12.36
CA PHE A 228 3.18 16.06 12.51
C PHE A 228 3.64 17.30 11.77
N VAL A 229 2.83 17.76 10.82
CA VAL A 229 3.11 18.87 9.93
C VAL A 229 2.07 19.97 10.18
N ASN A 230 2.52 21.22 10.30
CA ASN A 230 1.62 22.36 10.51
C ASN A 230 1.06 22.90 9.19
N GLY A 231 0.15 23.88 9.25
CA GLY A 231 -0.43 24.52 8.06
C GLY A 231 0.54 25.27 7.14
N ASN A 232 1.82 25.41 7.53
CA ASN A 232 2.89 25.96 6.71
C ASN A 232 3.80 24.87 6.12
N GLU A 233 3.37 23.61 6.15
CA GLU A 233 4.12 22.44 5.66
C GLU A 233 5.46 22.20 6.39
N GLN A 234 5.55 22.60 7.66
CA GLN A 234 6.72 22.36 8.49
C GLN A 234 6.48 21.20 9.46
N VAL A 235 7.42 20.25 9.52
CA VAL A 235 7.41 19.18 10.52
C VAL A 235 7.66 19.81 11.90
N ILE A 236 6.69 19.65 12.80
CA ILE A 236 6.74 20.19 14.17
C ILE A 236 7.09 19.14 15.21
N ALA A 237 6.84 17.86 14.92
CA ALA A 237 7.20 16.74 15.77
C ALA A 237 7.18 15.41 15.03
N ARG A 238 7.82 14.42 15.64
CA ARG A 238 7.78 13.01 15.24
C ARG A 238 7.39 12.14 16.43
N THR A 239 6.60 11.10 16.19
CA THR A 239 6.49 9.96 17.10
C THR A 239 6.66 8.66 16.31
N ALA A 240 6.83 7.53 16.99
CA ALA A 240 6.85 6.23 16.36
C ALA A 240 5.96 5.26 17.14
N THR A 241 5.28 4.38 16.42
CA THR A 241 4.61 3.21 17.01
C THR A 241 5.03 1.94 16.28
N ALA A 242 5.20 0.86 17.03
CA ALA A 242 5.21 -0.46 16.43
C ALA A 242 3.79 -0.80 15.99
N LEU A 243 3.64 -1.40 14.81
CA LEU A 243 2.38 -1.90 14.27
C LEU A 243 2.46 -3.43 14.20
N SER A 244 1.69 -4.12 15.02
CA SER A 244 1.61 -5.58 14.95
C SER A 244 0.75 -6.01 13.76
N PRO A 245 1.07 -7.12 13.08
CA PRO A 245 0.17 -7.75 12.11
C PRO A 245 -1.21 -8.15 12.65
N LEU A 246 -1.37 -8.20 13.97
CA LEU A 246 -2.50 -8.83 14.66
C LEU A 246 -3.51 -7.83 15.23
N ASP A 247 -3.15 -6.54 15.28
CA ASP A 247 -3.95 -5.52 15.95
C ASP A 247 -4.15 -4.26 15.11
N LEU A 248 -5.14 -3.49 15.56
CA LEU A 248 -5.36 -2.12 15.15
C LEU A 248 -4.86 -1.21 16.26
N ASP A 249 -3.95 -0.31 15.90
CA ASP A 249 -3.42 0.72 16.79
C ASP A 249 -4.19 2.02 16.61
N GLU A 250 -4.74 2.59 17.67
CA GLU A 250 -5.29 3.95 17.66
C GLU A 250 -4.41 4.90 18.50
N ILE A 251 -4.01 6.01 17.88
CA ILE A 251 -3.10 7.01 18.41
C ILE A 251 -3.82 8.33 18.54
N ASN A 252 -3.92 8.87 19.76
CA ASN A 252 -4.48 10.20 19.96
C ASN A 252 -3.46 11.29 19.58
N VAL A 253 -3.69 11.94 18.45
CA VAL A 253 -2.78 12.93 17.85
C VAL A 253 -2.67 14.16 18.72
N CYS A 254 -3.81 14.71 19.16
CA CYS A 254 -3.83 15.95 19.93
C CYS A 254 -3.20 15.78 21.31
N ALA A 255 -3.50 14.66 21.99
CA ALA A 255 -2.88 14.34 23.28
C ALA A 255 -1.38 14.07 23.16
N THR A 256 -0.93 13.46 22.05
CA THR A 256 0.50 13.23 21.78
C THR A 256 1.27 14.54 21.64
N LEU A 257 0.76 15.49 20.85
CA LEU A 257 1.37 16.81 20.71
C LEU A 257 1.33 17.60 22.02
N ASP A 258 0.23 17.50 22.77
CA ASP A 258 0.07 18.18 24.05
C ASP A 258 1.06 17.69 25.12
N LYS A 259 1.24 16.36 25.24
CA LYS A 259 2.24 15.77 26.15
C LYS A 259 3.68 16.11 25.79
N ALA A 260 3.94 16.41 24.52
CA ALA A 260 5.23 16.88 24.05
C ALA A 260 5.53 18.35 24.44
N ASN A 261 4.61 19.03 25.14
CA ASN A 261 4.63 20.48 25.39
C ASN A 261 4.70 21.31 24.10
N ILE A 262 4.15 20.78 22.99
CA ILE A 262 4.07 21.49 21.72
C ILE A 262 2.79 22.30 21.71
N THR A 263 2.87 23.54 21.23
CA THR A 263 1.65 24.33 20.98
C THR A 263 0.90 23.69 19.82
N VAL A 264 -0.14 22.92 20.14
CA VAL A 264 -0.90 22.15 19.17
C VAL A 264 -1.58 23.10 18.18
N PRO A 265 -1.26 23.03 16.87
CA PRO A 265 -1.93 23.87 15.89
C PRO A 265 -3.41 23.44 15.74
N PRO A 266 -4.33 24.37 15.39
CA PRO A 266 -5.74 24.05 15.22
C PRO A 266 -6.01 22.95 14.19
N ALA A 267 -5.19 22.90 13.15
CA ALA A 267 -5.22 21.88 12.11
C ALA A 267 -3.84 21.70 11.47
N GLY A 268 -3.61 20.55 10.84
CA GLY A 268 -2.40 20.26 10.10
C GLY A 268 -2.48 18.94 9.33
N LEU A 269 -1.32 18.43 8.94
CA LEU A 269 -1.15 17.15 8.24
C LEU A 269 -0.37 16.16 9.10
N ILE A 270 -0.80 14.91 9.08
CA ILE A 270 -0.05 13.75 9.54
C ILE A 270 0.60 13.16 8.31
N GLU A 271 1.89 12.84 8.35
CA GLU A 271 2.53 11.95 7.37
C GLU A 271 3.03 10.71 8.09
N VAL A 272 2.68 9.53 7.60
CA VAL A 272 3.09 8.26 8.21
C VAL A 272 4.07 7.57 7.30
N VAL A 273 5.30 7.38 7.77
CA VAL A 273 6.36 6.63 7.10
C VAL A 273 6.54 5.29 7.77
N LEU A 274 6.17 4.25 7.05
CA LEU A 274 6.32 2.88 7.49
C LEU A 274 7.75 2.39 7.25
N THR A 275 8.35 1.75 8.25
CA THR A 275 9.71 1.19 8.17
C THR A 275 9.73 -0.19 8.83
N VAL A 276 10.72 -1.02 8.50
CA VAL A 276 10.97 -2.25 9.27
C VAL A 276 11.68 -1.87 10.58
N PRO A 277 11.36 -2.50 11.72
CA PRO A 277 12.10 -2.33 12.97
C PRO A 277 13.63 -2.38 12.74
N GLY A 278 14.34 -1.37 13.23
CA GLY A 278 15.79 -1.27 13.10
C GLY A 278 16.31 -0.80 11.73
N THR A 279 15.43 -0.43 10.80
CA THR A 279 15.80 0.11 9.48
C THR A 279 15.22 1.50 9.25
N VAL A 280 15.76 2.20 8.24
CA VAL A 280 15.23 3.48 7.75
C VAL A 280 14.64 3.36 6.34
N LEU A 281 14.55 2.12 5.83
CA LEU A 281 14.02 1.87 4.50
C LEU A 281 12.50 1.87 4.57
N PRO A 282 11.83 2.74 3.78
CA PRO A 282 10.38 2.77 3.77
C PRO A 282 9.79 1.46 3.23
N GLN A 283 8.72 0.98 3.85
CA GLN A 283 8.02 -0.25 3.47
C GLN A 283 6.51 0.00 3.40
N GLY A 284 5.82 -0.43 2.34
CA GLY A 284 4.36 -0.31 2.27
C GLY A 284 3.62 -1.33 3.14
N GLY A 285 2.28 -1.23 3.19
CA GLY A 285 1.42 -2.25 3.77
C GLY A 285 0.83 -1.92 5.13
N ALA A 286 0.37 -0.69 5.35
CA ALA A 286 -0.54 -0.37 6.43
C ALA A 286 -1.69 0.51 5.93
N TYR A 287 -2.84 0.44 6.61
CA TYR A 287 -3.96 1.36 6.39
C TYR A 287 -4.00 2.44 7.46
N GLY A 288 -4.39 3.65 7.05
CA GLY A 288 -4.59 4.78 7.95
C GLY A 288 -5.97 5.40 7.81
N TRP A 289 -6.61 5.69 8.94
CA TRP A 289 -7.85 6.47 9.02
C TRP A 289 -7.74 7.48 10.14
N VAL A 290 -8.31 8.67 9.94
CA VAL A 290 -8.51 9.61 11.06
C VAL A 290 -9.96 9.57 11.53
N LYS A 291 -10.11 9.61 12.85
CA LYS A 291 -11.38 9.88 13.53
C LYS A 291 -11.28 11.26 14.17
N ASN A 292 -12.14 12.18 13.74
CA ASN A 292 -12.29 13.49 14.38
C ASN A 292 -13.49 13.41 15.33
N VAL A 293 -13.22 13.56 16.62
CA VAL A 293 -14.22 13.50 17.68
C VAL A 293 -14.49 14.92 18.15
N VAL A 294 -15.73 15.37 18.00
CA VAL A 294 -16.21 16.68 18.47
C VAL A 294 -16.97 16.49 19.76
N GLY A 295 -16.69 17.31 20.77
CA GLY A 295 -17.36 17.21 22.05
C GLY A 295 -16.67 18.00 23.15
N LYS A 296 -17.01 17.70 24.41
CA LYS A 296 -16.31 18.27 25.57
C LYS A 296 -15.51 17.16 26.24
N ILE A 297 -14.23 17.09 25.88
CA ILE A 297 -13.34 16.00 26.28
C ILE A 297 -12.30 16.58 27.25
N PRO A 298 -12.20 16.11 28.49
CA PRO A 298 -11.21 16.63 29.43
C PRO A 298 -9.79 16.45 28.89
N ARG A 299 -8.93 17.46 29.03
CA ARG A 299 -7.55 17.41 28.48
C ARG A 299 -6.71 16.25 29.05
N ALA A 300 -7.01 15.83 30.28
CA ALA A 300 -6.35 14.70 30.94
C ALA A 300 -6.80 13.33 30.41
N VAL A 301 -7.93 13.27 29.70
CA VAL A 301 -8.48 12.03 29.16
C VAL A 301 -7.85 11.77 27.80
N ILE A 302 -7.15 10.65 27.72
CA ILE A 302 -6.46 10.18 26.51
C ILE A 302 -7.44 9.54 25.54
N GLU A 303 -8.51 8.94 26.06
CA GLU A 303 -9.53 8.26 25.28
C GLU A 303 -10.69 9.20 24.92
N PRO A 304 -10.87 9.59 23.64
CA PRO A 304 -11.90 10.55 23.25
C PRO A 304 -13.32 10.17 23.71
N PHE A 305 -13.57 8.86 23.84
CA PHE A 305 -14.88 8.28 24.10
C PHE A 305 -15.25 8.20 25.58
N GLU A 306 -14.30 8.44 26.49
CA GLU A 306 -14.60 8.60 27.92
C GLU A 306 -15.15 10.00 28.24
N GLY A 307 -15.11 10.93 27.27
CA GLY A 307 -15.70 12.27 27.36
C GLY A 307 -17.14 12.37 26.82
N LYS A 308 -17.71 13.59 26.84
CA LYS A 308 -19.00 13.85 26.20
C LYS A 308 -18.81 14.06 24.70
N VAL A 309 -19.01 13.00 23.92
CA VAL A 309 -18.96 13.02 22.45
C VAL A 309 -20.28 13.55 21.88
N GLU A 310 -20.18 14.53 20.97
CA GLU A 310 -21.32 15.17 20.29
C GLU A 310 -21.35 14.83 18.80
N GLY A 311 -20.22 14.45 18.21
CA GLY A 311 -20.13 14.01 16.82
C GLY A 311 -18.82 13.30 16.49
N ILE A 312 -18.84 12.48 15.44
CA ILE A 312 -17.67 11.76 14.93
C ILE A 312 -17.62 11.91 13.42
N GLY A 313 -16.51 12.42 12.90
CA GLY A 313 -16.13 12.37 11.49
C GLY A 313 -15.08 11.29 11.25
N LYS A 314 -15.18 10.55 10.14
CA LYS A 314 -14.16 9.59 9.71
C LYS A 314 -13.69 9.94 8.31
N THR A 315 -12.38 10.03 8.13
CA THR A 315 -11.77 10.33 6.83
C THR A 315 -10.60 9.39 6.61
N GLN A 316 -10.55 8.76 5.44
CA GLN A 316 -9.42 7.92 5.04
C GLN A 316 -8.20 8.79 4.74
N CYS A 317 -7.01 8.31 5.10
CA CYS A 317 -5.77 8.96 4.72
C CYS A 317 -5.56 8.89 3.21
N ARG A 318 -4.91 9.90 2.63
CA ARG A 318 -4.58 9.97 1.22
C ARG A 318 -3.16 9.48 0.98
N LEU A 319 -2.99 8.65 -0.04
CA LEU A 319 -1.68 8.30 -0.58
C LEU A 319 -0.93 9.54 -1.08
N VAL A 320 0.29 9.73 -0.60
CA VAL A 320 1.21 10.76 -1.08
C VAL A 320 2.40 10.04 -1.71
N GLY A 321 2.86 10.51 -2.86
CA GLY A 321 4.09 9.99 -3.45
C GLY A 321 5.28 10.14 -2.46
N PRO A 322 6.34 9.34 -2.58
CA PRO A 322 7.47 9.29 -1.63
C PRO A 322 8.37 10.55 -1.64
N ASN A 323 7.88 11.68 -2.16
CA ASN A 323 8.63 12.91 -2.35
C ASN A 323 8.77 13.76 -1.07
N VAL A 324 8.14 13.37 0.03
CA VAL A 324 8.26 14.05 1.32
C VAL A 324 8.60 12.99 2.35
N VAL A 325 9.89 12.97 2.71
CA VAL A 325 10.53 12.62 4.00
C VAL A 325 12.01 12.47 3.67
N ARG A 326 12.80 13.53 3.87
CA ARG A 326 14.26 13.41 3.85
C ARG A 326 14.69 12.77 5.17
N PRO A 327 15.81 12.03 5.24
CA PRO A 327 16.33 11.50 6.50
C PRO A 327 16.48 12.54 7.62
N PHE A 328 16.66 13.82 7.26
CA PHE A 328 16.71 14.94 8.20
C PHE A 328 15.37 15.26 8.87
N ASP A 329 14.24 15.00 8.21
CA ASP A 329 12.90 15.24 8.74
C ASP A 329 12.52 14.21 9.83
N LEU A 330 13.30 13.13 9.97
CA LEU A 330 13.21 12.16 11.08
C LEU A 330 14.00 12.60 12.33
N LEU A 331 14.82 13.65 12.24
CA LEU A 331 15.67 14.17 13.33
C LEU A 331 15.02 15.33 14.09
N VAL A 332 13.69 15.46 14.00
CA VAL A 332 12.88 16.51 14.68
C VAL A 332 12.58 16.09 16.12
N ILE A 333 12.04 17.03 16.92
CA ILE A 333 11.58 16.80 18.30
C ILE A 333 10.74 15.52 18.37
N GLU A 334 11.16 14.60 19.23
CA GLU A 334 10.45 13.36 19.50
C GLU A 334 9.32 13.61 20.52
N ALA A 335 8.08 13.55 20.04
CA ALA A 335 6.90 13.60 20.88
C ALA A 335 6.71 12.23 21.56
N PRO A 336 6.46 12.19 22.88
CA PRO A 336 6.20 10.94 23.57
C PRO A 336 4.92 10.32 23.02
N SER A 337 5.02 9.09 22.51
CA SER A 337 3.84 8.33 22.11
C SER A 337 2.93 8.15 23.32
N VAL A 338 1.70 8.64 23.22
CA VAL A 338 0.66 8.25 24.18
C VAL A 338 0.37 6.78 23.92
N GLN A 339 0.31 5.97 24.99
CA GLN A 339 0.10 4.53 24.86
C GLN A 339 -1.03 4.24 23.87
N PRO A 340 -0.77 3.49 22.78
CA PRO A 340 -1.78 3.18 21.80
C PRO A 340 -2.97 2.46 22.44
N VAL A 341 -4.15 2.77 21.93
CA VAL A 341 -5.38 2.09 22.30
C VAL A 341 -5.51 0.88 21.39
N TYR A 342 -5.33 -0.30 21.96
CA TYR A 342 -5.49 -1.56 21.23
C TYR A 342 -6.98 -1.90 21.16
N ILE A 343 -7.59 -1.68 19.98
CA ILE A 343 -9.03 -1.89 19.81
C ILE A 343 -9.37 -3.37 19.59
N GLU A 344 -8.40 -4.18 19.18
CA GLU A 344 -8.60 -5.62 18.98
C GLU A 344 -7.40 -6.41 19.51
N ARG A 345 -7.63 -7.20 20.57
CA ARG A 345 -6.79 -8.36 20.91
C ARG A 345 -7.49 -9.57 20.31
N THR A 346 -7.03 -10.06 19.16
CA THR A 346 -7.43 -11.39 18.68
C THR A 346 -6.69 -12.46 19.50
N GLY A 347 -7.14 -12.60 20.74
CA GLY A 347 -6.80 -13.71 21.63
C GLY A 347 -7.95 -14.71 21.75
N ASP A 348 -8.73 -14.86 20.68
CA ASP A 348 -9.77 -15.90 20.50
C ASP A 348 -9.45 -16.77 19.28
#